data_AF-A0A0F2PRS3-F1
#
_entry.id   AF-A0A0F2PRS3-F1
#
_cell.length_a   1.000
_cell.length_b   1.000
_cell.length_c   1.000
_cell.angle_alpha   90.00
_cell.angle_beta   90.00
_cell.angle_gamma   90.00
#
_symmetry.space_group_name_H-M   'P 1'
#
loop_
_entity.id
_entity.type
_entity.pdbx_description
1 polymer ?
#
loop_
_entity_poly.entity_id
_entity_poly.type
_entity_poly.pdbx_seq_one_letter_code
_entity_poly.pdbx_strand_id
1 'polypeptide(L)'
;MNIHEFIWNDDIIYHIARHNVDPEEVEEVCFGKPIIVKNKQASKGLNLTYYALGKTESGRYLFVMFIYFKNSRAMVVTARDMDENERKYYRRQSNND
;
A
#
# COMPACT_ATOMS: atom_id res chain seq x y z
N MET A 1 -0.77 0.31 13.03
CA MET A 1 -0.95 1.62 12.35
C MET A 1 -2.33 1.60 11.74
N ASN A 2 -3.09 2.70 11.81
CA ASN A 2 -4.46 2.74 11.28
C ASN A 2 -4.59 3.94 10.33
N ILE A 3 -4.98 3.70 9.09
CA ILE A 3 -5.20 4.73 8.06
C ILE A 3 -6.71 4.90 7.93
N HIS A 4 -7.19 6.13 8.05
CA HIS A 4 -8.61 6.46 7.93
C HIS A 4 -8.94 7.22 6.63
N GLU A 5 -7.94 7.81 5.98
CA GLU A 5 -8.13 8.63 4.79
C GLU A 5 -6.85 8.62 3.95
N PHE A 6 -7.02 8.51 2.63
CA PHE A 6 -5.96 8.79 1.66
C PHE A 6 -6.13 10.17 1.05
N ILE A 7 -5.01 10.87 0.93
CA ILE A 7 -4.91 12.14 0.20
C ILE A 7 -4.60 11.79 -1.25
N TRP A 8 -5.57 12.01 -2.12
CA TRP A 8 -5.47 11.77 -3.55
C TRP A 8 -5.25 13.07 -4.33
N ASN A 9 -4.49 12.97 -5.41
CA ASN A 9 -4.42 13.98 -6.46
C ASN A 9 -4.34 13.29 -7.83
N ASP A 10 -4.61 14.03 -8.89
CA ASP A 10 -4.69 13.47 -10.24
C ASP A 10 -3.38 12.83 -10.70
N ASP A 11 -2.22 13.36 -10.28
CA ASP A 11 -0.91 12.80 -10.62
C ASP A 11 -0.72 11.40 -10.01
N ILE A 12 -1.14 11.21 -8.76
CA ILE A 12 -1.08 9.91 -8.07
C ILE A 12 -2.06 8.94 -8.72
N ILE A 13 -3.30 9.37 -8.98
CA ILE A 13 -4.33 8.53 -9.62
C ILE A 13 -3.84 8.07 -11.00
N TYR A 14 -3.34 9.00 -11.81
CA TYR A 14 -2.76 8.68 -13.12
C TYR A 14 -1.54 7.76 -13.00
N HIS A 15 -0.69 7.97 -11.99
CA HIS A 15 0.47 7.12 -11.76
C HIS A 15 0.08 5.66 -11.51
N ILE A 16 -0.87 5.41 -10.60
CA ILE A 16 -1.31 4.04 -10.25
C ILE A 16 -2.15 3.40 -11.36
N ALA A 17 -2.90 4.19 -12.13
CA ALA A 17 -3.65 3.70 -13.28
C ALA A 17 -2.74 3.06 -14.34
N ARG A 18 -1.48 3.51 -14.48
CA ARG A 18 -0.48 2.86 -15.36
C ARG A 18 -0.06 1.47 -14.89
N HIS A 19 -0.35 1.13 -13.64
CA HIS A 19 -0.21 -0.21 -13.08
C HIS A 19 -1.52 -1.00 -13.08
N ASN A 20 -2.57 -0.48 -13.74
CA ASN A 20 -3.93 -1.01 -13.70
C ASN A 20 -4.45 -1.14 -12.26
N VAL A 21 -4.18 -0.12 -11.44
CA VAL A 21 -4.69 -0.03 -10.07
C VAL A 21 -5.51 1.25 -9.97
N ASP A 22 -6.68 1.16 -9.36
CA ASP A 22 -7.52 2.30 -9.03
C ASP A 22 -7.43 2.66 -7.53
N PRO A 23 -7.89 3.88 -7.14
CA PRO A 23 -7.90 4.30 -5.75
C PRO A 23 -8.69 3.37 -4.82
N GLU A 24 -9.80 2.82 -5.29
CA GLU A 24 -10.68 1.94 -4.53
C GLU A 24 -9.96 0.65 -4.11
N GLU A 25 -9.21 0.02 -5.02
CA GLU A 25 -8.39 -1.17 -4.71
C GLU A 25 -7.30 -0.88 -3.67
N VAL A 26 -6.74 0.34 -3.68
CA VAL A 26 -5.78 0.78 -2.66
C VAL A 26 -6.46 0.90 -1.30
N GLU A 27 -7.64 1.49 -1.27
CA GLU A 27 -8.44 1.63 -0.05
C GLU A 27 -8.87 0.27 0.51
N GLU A 28 -9.36 -0.64 -0.32
CA GLU A 28 -9.70 -2.03 0.06
C GLU A 28 -8.53 -2.71 0.79
N VAL A 29 -7.34 -2.62 0.20
CA VAL A 29 -6.12 -3.23 0.75
C VAL A 29 -5.73 -2.57 2.08
N CYS A 30 -5.74 -1.25 2.14
CA CYS A 30 -5.20 -0.51 3.28
C CYS A 30 -6.18 -0.39 4.46
N PHE A 31 -7.49 -0.42 4.22
CA PHE A 31 -8.53 -0.36 5.26
C PHE A 31 -8.98 -1.74 5.75
N GLY A 32 -8.65 -2.81 5.02
CA GLY A 32 -8.85 -4.19 5.46
C GLY A 32 -7.86 -4.62 6.55
N LYS A 33 -7.21 -5.77 6.35
CA LYS A 33 -6.16 -6.30 7.24
C LYS A 33 -4.83 -6.43 6.51
N PRO A 34 -4.18 -5.32 6.13
CA PRO A 34 -2.91 -5.38 5.42
C PRO A 34 -1.77 -5.79 6.37
N ILE A 35 -0.74 -6.39 5.78
CA ILE A 35 0.58 -6.46 6.41
C ILE A 35 1.29 -5.15 6.12
N ILE A 36 1.61 -4.40 7.17
CA ILE A 36 2.28 -3.10 7.04
C ILE A 36 3.74 -3.24 7.42
N VAL A 37 4.63 -2.82 6.52
CA VAL A 37 6.08 -2.85 6.73
C VAL A 37 6.66 -1.45 6.57
N LYS A 38 7.53 -1.07 7.52
CA LYS A 38 8.30 0.17 7.45
C LYS A 38 9.43 0.02 6.42
N ASN A 39 9.47 0.90 5.41
CA ASN A 39 10.55 0.90 4.44
C ASN A 39 11.82 1.51 5.05
N LYS A 40 12.86 0.68 5.22
CA LYS A 40 14.13 1.09 5.84
C LYS A 40 15.04 1.87 4.88
N GLN A 41 14.74 1.91 3.58
CA GLN A 41 15.55 2.57 2.57
C GLN A 41 15.19 4.04 2.34
N ALA A 42 14.29 4.64 3.14
CA ALA A 42 14.06 6.08 3.09
C ALA A 42 15.38 6.81 3.39
N SER A 43 16.04 7.32 2.33
CA SER A 43 17.30 8.04 2.39
C SER A 43 17.19 9.23 3.34
N LYS A 44 18.29 9.58 4.02
CA LYS A 44 18.37 10.78 4.88
C LYS A 44 17.80 12.00 4.12
N GLY A 45 16.68 12.53 4.59
CA GLY A 45 16.02 13.71 4.02
C GLY A 45 14.69 13.45 3.29
N LEU A 46 14.29 12.20 3.07
CA LEU A 46 12.96 11.84 2.56
C LEU A 46 12.01 11.47 3.71
N ASN A 47 10.71 11.74 3.50
CA ASN A 47 9.66 11.31 4.42
C ASN A 47 9.71 9.79 4.59
N LEU A 48 9.48 9.33 5.83
CA LEU A 48 9.45 7.91 6.14
C LEU A 48 8.30 7.23 5.37
N THR A 49 8.64 6.27 4.51
CA THR A 49 7.64 5.51 3.74
C THR A 49 7.35 4.15 4.38
N TYR A 50 6.14 3.69 4.12
CA TYR A 50 5.63 2.38 4.50
C TYR A 50 5.12 1.71 3.24
N TYR A 51 5.03 0.38 3.28
CA TYR A 51 4.21 -0.33 2.32
C TYR A 51 3.23 -1.26 3.01
N ALA A 52 2.05 -1.39 2.41
CA ALA A 52 1.03 -2.37 2.75
C ALA A 52 1.05 -3.48 1.69
N LEU A 53 0.90 -4.71 2.18
CA LEU A 53 0.61 -5.88 1.36
C LEU A 53 -0.78 -6.37 1.74
N GLY A 54 -1.67 -6.47 0.75
CA GLY A 54 -3.01 -6.99 0.97
C GLY A 54 -3.60 -7.62 -0.28
N LYS A 55 -4.80 -8.16 -0.09
CA LYS A 55 -5.60 -8.76 -1.15
C LYS A 55 -6.89 -7.95 -1.29
N THR A 56 -7.21 -7.52 -2.51
CA THR A 56 -8.48 -6.85 -2.85
C THR A 56 -9.65 -7.85 -2.74
N GLU A 57 -10.88 -7.36 -2.73
CA GLU A 57 -12.07 -8.21 -2.76
C GLU A 57 -12.14 -9.06 -4.05
N SER A 58 -11.72 -8.49 -5.18
CA SER A 58 -11.58 -9.18 -6.46
C SER A 58 -10.46 -10.24 -6.48
N GLY A 59 -9.63 -10.26 -5.45
CA GLY A 59 -8.61 -11.26 -5.21
C GLY A 59 -7.22 -10.95 -5.76
N ARG A 60 -6.99 -9.72 -6.22
CA ARG A 60 -5.66 -9.24 -6.61
C ARG A 60 -4.80 -8.99 -5.38
N TYR A 61 -3.51 -9.29 -5.51
CA TYR A 61 -2.53 -9.07 -4.44
C TYR A 61 -1.78 -7.78 -4.76
N LEU A 62 -1.97 -6.74 -3.95
CA LEU A 62 -1.36 -5.43 -4.20
C LEU A 62 -0.29 -5.07 -3.18
N PHE A 63 0.78 -4.48 -3.70
CA PHE A 63 1.76 -3.71 -2.97
C PHE A 63 1.37 -2.23 -3.06
N VAL A 64 1.19 -1.57 -1.91
CA VAL A 64 0.87 -0.13 -1.84
C VAL A 64 1.94 0.56 -1.01
N MET A 65 2.74 1.44 -1.61
CA MET A 65 3.70 2.27 -0.88
C MET A 65 3.10 3.65 -0.63
N PHE A 66 3.22 4.14 0.60
CA PHE A 66 2.65 5.41 1.02
C PHE A 66 3.50 6.11 2.08
N ILE A 67 3.30 7.42 2.21
CA ILE A 67 3.79 8.23 3.31
C ILE A 67 2.66 8.33 4.34
N TYR A 68 2.96 8.02 5.61
CA TYR A 68 2.01 8.13 6.70
C TYR A 68 2.20 9.44 7.46
N PHE A 69 1.13 10.23 7.59
CA PHE A 69 1.13 11.50 8.29
C PHE A 69 0.57 11.38 9.71
N LYS A 70 0.77 12.44 10.50
CA LYS A 70 0.01 12.62 11.74
C LYS A 70 -1.49 12.71 11.41
N ASN A 71 -2.34 12.19 12.30
CA ASN A 71 -3.81 12.10 12.17
C ASN A 71 -4.34 10.98 11.25
N SER A 72 -3.63 9.86 11.12
CA SER A 72 -4.13 8.67 10.40
C SER A 72 -4.43 8.89 8.92
N ARG A 73 -3.81 9.90 8.31
CA ARG A 73 -3.87 10.16 6.87
C ARG A 73 -2.64 9.61 6.19
N ALA A 74 -2.79 9.16 4.95
CA ALA A 74 -1.69 8.71 4.13
C ALA A 74 -1.74 9.31 2.72
N MET A 75 -0.59 9.45 2.07
CA MET A 75 -0.52 9.78 0.64
C MET A 75 0.19 8.65 -0.07
N VAL A 76 -0.47 8.10 -1.10
CA VAL A 76 0.09 7.03 -1.92
C VAL A 76 1.27 7.57 -2.72
N VAL A 77 2.34 6.79 -2.75
CA VAL A 77 3.50 7.03 -3.61
C VAL A 77 3.40 6.18 -4.87
N THR A 78 3.04 4.90 -4.72
CA THR A 78 2.75 4.00 -5.84
C THR A 78 1.94 2.80 -5.35
N ALA A 79 1.20 2.16 -6.25
CA ALA A 79 0.50 0.92 -6.04
C ALA A 79 0.63 0.04 -7.29
N ARG A 80 0.84 -1.26 -7.10
CA ARG A 80 0.99 -2.24 -8.18
C ARG A 80 0.66 -3.64 -7.67
N ASP A 81 0.50 -4.58 -8.60
CA ASP A 81 0.48 -5.99 -8.24
C ASP A 81 1.78 -6.38 -7.50
N MET A 82 1.63 -7.24 -6.49
CA MET A 82 2.77 -7.86 -5.81
C MET A 82 3.54 -8.77 -6.76
N ASP A 83 4.87 -8.74 -6.65
CA ASP A 83 5.73 -9.73 -7.28
C ASP A 83 5.66 -11.11 -6.58
N GLU A 84 6.33 -12.11 -7.12
CA GLU A 84 6.28 -13.47 -6.56
C GLU A 84 6.82 -13.57 -5.13
N ASN A 85 7.87 -12.82 -4.81
CA ASN A 85 8.51 -12.85 -3.50
C ASN A 85 7.63 -12.16 -2.45
N GLU A 86 7.03 -11.03 -2.81
CA GLU A 86 6.04 -10.32 -2.01
C GLU A 86 4.80 -11.18 -1.77
N ARG A 87 4.27 -11.86 -2.78
CA ARG A 87 3.14 -12.80 -2.61
C ARG A 87 3.49 -13.98 -1.71
N LYS A 88 4.70 -14.53 -1.83
CA LYS A 88 5.18 -15.60 -0.94
C LYS A 88 5.27 -15.10 0.50
N TYR A 89 5.83 -13.91 0.70
CA TYR A 89 5.92 -13.28 2.02
C TYR A 89 4.53 -13.00 2.62
N TYR A 90 3.61 -12.40 1.84
CA TYR A 90 2.25 -12.14 2.25
C TYR A 90 1.54 -13.41 2.72
N ARG A 91 1.56 -14.47 1.90
CA ARG A 91 0.93 -15.76 2.25
C ARG A 91 1.51 -16.40 3.51
N ARG A 92 2.83 -16.32 3.69
CA ARG A 92 3.48 -16.86 4.90
C ARG A 92 2.97 -16.17 6.16
N GLN A 93 2.73 -14.86 6.09
CA GLN A 93 2.27 -14.10 7.25
C GLN A 93 0.76 -14.16 7.44
N SER A 94 -0.03 -14.13 6.37
CA SER A 94 -1.50 -14.24 6.45
C SER A 94 -1.99 -15.60 6.96
N ASN A 95 -1.17 -16.65 6.84
CA ASN A 95 -1.49 -17.99 7.34
C ASN A 95 -1.14 -18.18 8.82
N ASN A 96 -0.50 -17.20 9.46
CA ASN A 96 -0.12 -17.24 10.88
C ASN A 96 -1.08 -16.42 11.77
N ASP A 97 -2.12 -15.82 11.18
CA ASP A 97 -3.21 -15.08 11.86
C ASP A 97 -4.50 -15.93 11.89
#